data_AF-A0A963SC18-F1
#
_entry.id   AF-A0A963SC18-F1
#
_cell.length_a   1.000
_cell.length_b   1.000
_cell.length_c   1.000
_cell.angle_alpha   90.00
_cell.angle_beta   90.00
_cell.angle_gamma   90.00
#
_symmetry.space_group_name_H-M   'P 1'
#
loop_
_entity.id
_entity.type
_entity.pdbx_description
1 polymer ?
#
loop_
_entity_poly.entity_id
_entity_poly.type
_entity_poly.pdbx_seq_one_letter_code
_entity_poly.pdbx_strand_id
1 'polypeptide(L)'
;MSEPNFASLGPTLLARKGGAKPAMRPQHGPIPTGQPANLEDLGWNDMGDEDERPANVVNLTPEPANPETAAQAHEQDLVEKAKLEGARAEKPVVLRQQAEIAEKLDAAPVAARKPRARRSALDRGKRAAFTLRLDNERHLKLRLACTMRNLSAQQLVTEALDELLGEMPELDSLAAQMARK
;
A
#
# COMPACT_ATOMS: atom_id res chain seq x y z
N MET A 1 0.82 -25.94 42.26
CA MET A 1 -0.47 -25.36 41.86
C MET A 1 -0.25 -24.56 40.59
N SER A 2 -1.12 -24.79 39.61
CA SER A 2 -1.11 -24.37 38.19
C SER A 2 -0.28 -23.14 37.82
N GLU A 3 0.67 -23.33 36.89
CA GLU A 3 1.21 -22.26 36.06
C GLU A 3 0.13 -21.78 35.07
N PRO A 4 0.02 -20.48 34.75
CA PRO A 4 -0.85 -20.02 33.68
C PRO A 4 -0.22 -20.36 32.34
N ASN A 5 -0.81 -21.34 31.66
CA ASN A 5 -0.52 -21.72 30.29
C ASN A 5 -0.66 -20.48 29.38
N PHE A 6 0.46 -19.99 28.83
CA PHE A 6 0.44 -18.96 27.79
C PHE A 6 -0.22 -19.55 26.56
N ALA A 7 -1.49 -19.20 26.33
CA ALA A 7 -2.16 -19.46 25.07
C ALA A 7 -1.27 -18.89 23.96
N SER A 8 -0.69 -19.78 23.16
CA SER A 8 0.24 -19.42 22.09
C SER A 8 -0.39 -18.37 21.19
N LEU A 9 0.32 -17.26 20.98
CA LEU A 9 -0.01 -16.21 20.01
C LEU A 9 0.21 -16.75 18.59
N GLY A 10 -0.58 -17.75 18.21
CA GLY A 10 -0.61 -18.26 16.85
C GLY A 10 -1.15 -17.19 15.89
N PRO A 11 -0.62 -17.08 14.67
CA PRO A 11 -1.03 -16.10 13.65
C PRO A 11 -2.53 -16.18 13.26
N THR A 12 -3.24 -17.21 13.72
CA THR A 12 -4.68 -17.38 13.58
C THR A 12 -5.50 -16.40 14.44
N LEU A 13 -4.97 -15.90 15.56
CA LEU A 13 -5.67 -14.93 16.43
C LEU A 13 -5.51 -13.47 15.97
N LEU A 14 -4.46 -13.14 15.22
CA LEU A 14 -4.25 -11.79 14.66
C LEU A 14 -5.15 -11.52 13.44
N ALA A 15 -5.58 -12.57 12.74
CA ALA A 15 -6.30 -12.46 11.46
C ALA A 15 -7.83 -12.30 11.59
N ARG A 16 -8.40 -12.16 12.79
CA ARG A 16 -9.86 -12.04 12.95
C ARG A 16 -10.29 -10.66 13.44
N LYS A 17 -10.26 -9.72 12.50
CA LYS A 17 -11.20 -8.59 12.39
C LYS A 17 -11.42 -8.25 10.91
N GLY A 18 -12.23 -9.07 10.24
CA GLY A 18 -12.62 -8.87 8.84
C GLY A 18 -12.63 -10.19 8.09
N GLY A 19 -13.82 -10.70 7.75
CA GLY A 19 -14.02 -11.97 7.05
C GLY A 19 -13.60 -11.97 5.58
N ALA A 20 -12.51 -11.29 5.22
CA ALA A 20 -11.94 -11.37 3.89
C ALA A 20 -11.16 -12.69 3.76
N LYS A 21 -11.62 -13.59 2.88
CA LYS A 21 -10.83 -14.77 2.49
C LYS A 21 -9.52 -14.27 1.86
N PRO A 22 -8.34 -14.67 2.36
CA PRO A 22 -7.07 -14.32 1.72
C PRO A 22 -7.09 -14.85 0.28
N ALA A 23 -6.68 -14.03 -0.68
CA ALA A 23 -6.60 -14.40 -2.10
C ALA A 23 -5.60 -15.56 -2.36
N MET A 24 -4.80 -15.90 -1.35
CA MET A 24 -3.81 -16.96 -1.38
C MET A 24 -4.23 -18.09 -0.44
N ARG A 25 -4.27 -19.33 -0.96
CA ARG A 25 -4.42 -20.54 -0.15
C ARG A 25 -3.18 -20.64 0.77
N PRO A 26 -3.33 -20.81 2.10
CA PRO A 26 -2.17 -20.96 2.98
C PRO A 26 -1.38 -22.21 2.56
N GLN A 27 -0.12 -22.04 2.16
CA GLN A 27 0.79 -23.16 1.85
C GLN A 27 1.23 -23.95 3.11
N HIS A 28 0.68 -23.61 4.28
CA HIS A 28 1.10 -24.13 5.58
C HIS A 28 -0.10 -24.84 6.26
N GLY A 29 -0.72 -25.77 5.55
CA GLY A 29 -1.64 -26.76 6.12
C GLY A 29 -0.93 -28.12 6.24
N PRO A 30 -1.36 -29.02 7.14
CA PRO A 30 -0.80 -30.36 7.22
C PRO A 30 -0.98 -31.02 5.85
N ILE A 31 0.13 -31.49 5.28
CA ILE A 31 0.18 -32.17 3.98
C ILE A 31 -0.81 -33.34 4.05
N PRO A 32 -1.94 -33.30 3.32
CA PRO A 32 -2.73 -34.49 3.15
C PRO A 32 -1.89 -35.45 2.30
N THR A 33 -1.84 -36.72 2.69
CA THR A 33 -1.16 -37.82 2.00
C THR A 33 -1.85 -38.18 0.68
N GLY A 34 -2.16 -37.18 -0.15
CA GLY A 34 -2.68 -37.29 -1.50
C GLY A 34 -1.57 -36.93 -2.48
N GLN A 35 -1.38 -37.77 -3.49
CA GLN A 35 -0.31 -37.64 -4.49
C GLN A 35 -0.25 -36.21 -5.07
N PRO A 36 0.93 -35.56 -5.07
CA PRO A 36 1.09 -34.16 -5.52
C PRO A 36 0.79 -33.95 -7.02
N ALA A 37 0.82 -35.02 -7.83
CA ALA A 37 0.79 -34.93 -9.28
C ALA A 37 -0.51 -34.37 -9.89
N ASN A 38 -1.65 -34.45 -9.22
CA ASN A 38 -2.95 -34.06 -9.81
C ASN A 38 -3.39 -32.61 -9.52
N LEU A 39 -2.65 -31.85 -8.70
CA LEU A 39 -2.98 -30.44 -8.40
C LEU A 39 -2.14 -29.44 -9.20
N GLU A 40 -1.13 -29.91 -9.91
CA GLU A 40 -0.19 -29.11 -10.72
C GLU A 40 -0.66 -29.03 -12.19
N ASP A 41 -1.61 -29.87 -12.62
CA ASP A 41 -2.17 -29.96 -13.98
C ASP A 41 -3.38 -29.02 -14.20
N LEU A 42 -3.25 -27.74 -13.85
CA LEU A 42 -4.23 -26.70 -14.21
C LEU A 42 -3.70 -25.86 -15.39
N GLY A 43 -3.20 -26.52 -16.44
CA GLY A 43 -2.92 -25.94 -17.77
C GLY A 43 -1.99 -24.72 -17.82
N TRP A 44 -1.42 -24.32 -16.68
CA TRP A 44 -0.50 -23.20 -16.52
C TRP A 44 0.92 -23.67 -16.15
N ASN A 45 1.02 -24.95 -15.78
CA ASN A 45 2.26 -25.71 -15.60
C ASN A 45 2.45 -26.76 -16.71
N ASP A 46 1.56 -26.82 -17.71
CA ASP A 46 1.81 -27.56 -18.96
C ASP A 46 2.71 -26.71 -19.86
N MET A 47 3.93 -26.49 -19.38
CA MET A 47 5.01 -25.89 -20.14
C MET A 47 5.73 -27.01 -20.90
N GLY A 48 4.98 -27.87 -21.60
CA GLY A 48 5.52 -28.96 -22.40
C GLY A 48 6.39 -29.88 -21.55
N ASP A 49 5.79 -30.94 -21.00
CA ASP A 49 6.54 -32.12 -20.59
C ASP A 49 7.62 -32.38 -21.65
N GLU A 50 8.89 -32.34 -21.23
CA GLU A 50 10.04 -32.43 -22.11
C GLU A 50 10.19 -33.87 -22.61
N ASP A 51 9.25 -34.29 -23.47
CA ASP A 51 9.60 -35.14 -24.56
C ASP A 51 10.62 -34.34 -25.39
N GLU A 52 11.91 -34.56 -25.17
CA GLU A 52 12.95 -34.27 -26.17
C GLU A 52 12.65 -35.12 -27.42
N ARG A 53 11.59 -34.76 -28.14
CA ARG A 53 11.38 -35.23 -29.51
C ARG A 53 12.54 -34.61 -30.27
N PRO A 54 13.39 -35.39 -30.95
CA PRO A 54 14.41 -34.79 -31.80
C PRO A 54 13.69 -33.87 -32.78
N ALA A 55 13.84 -32.56 -32.60
CA ALA A 55 13.28 -31.59 -33.50
C ALA A 55 13.95 -31.85 -34.84
N ASN A 56 13.20 -32.37 -35.79
CA ASN A 56 13.70 -32.49 -37.15
C ASN A 56 13.82 -31.05 -37.67
N VAL A 57 15.03 -30.50 -37.58
CA VAL A 57 15.34 -29.16 -38.06
C VAL A 57 15.27 -29.21 -39.57
N VAL A 58 14.07 -29.00 -40.11
CA VAL A 58 13.87 -28.88 -41.55
C VAL A 58 14.46 -27.54 -41.93
N ASN A 59 15.58 -27.56 -42.65
CA ASN A 59 16.12 -26.35 -43.27
C ASN A 59 15.09 -25.88 -44.31
N LEU A 60 14.23 -24.95 -43.92
CA LEU A 60 13.28 -24.33 -44.83
C LEU A 60 14.10 -23.64 -45.91
N THR A 61 13.99 -24.15 -47.14
CA THR A 61 14.47 -23.40 -48.30
C THR A 61 13.55 -22.19 -48.42
N PRO A 62 14.07 -20.95 -48.41
CA PRO A 62 13.21 -19.78 -48.56
C PRO A 62 12.42 -19.93 -49.86
N GLU A 63 11.10 -19.76 -49.76
CA GLU A 63 10.21 -19.79 -50.90
C GLU A 63 10.71 -18.78 -51.95
N PRO A 64 10.73 -19.12 -53.25
CA PRO A 64 11.20 -18.19 -54.27
C PRO A 64 10.42 -16.90 -54.17
N ALA A 65 11.13 -15.78 -54.07
CA ALA A 65 10.53 -14.46 -53.91
C ALA A 65 9.59 -14.18 -55.09
N ASN A 66 8.28 -14.30 -54.85
CA ASN A 66 7.26 -13.95 -55.81
C ASN A 66 6.88 -12.47 -55.61
N PRO A 67 7.22 -11.58 -56.56
CA PRO A 67 6.96 -10.15 -56.42
C PRO A 67 5.47 -9.81 -56.36
N GLU A 68 4.59 -10.64 -56.94
CA GLU A 68 3.14 -10.42 -56.91
C GLU A 68 2.56 -10.63 -55.51
N THR A 69 3.01 -11.65 -54.78
CA THR A 69 2.56 -11.91 -53.41
C THR A 69 3.06 -10.83 -52.45
N ALA A 70 4.28 -10.32 -52.67
CA ALA A 70 4.83 -9.22 -51.88
C ALA A 70 4.05 -7.90 -52.10
N ALA A 71 3.62 -7.63 -53.33
CA ALA A 71 2.77 -6.48 -53.63
C ALA A 71 1.39 -6.60 -52.96
N GLN A 72 0.77 -7.78 -53.01
CA GLN A 72 -0.51 -8.04 -52.34
C GLN A 72 -0.41 -7.89 -50.82
N ALA A 73 0.66 -8.41 -50.20
CA ALA A 73 0.90 -8.25 -48.76
C ALA A 73 1.07 -6.77 -48.38
N HIS A 74 1.79 -5.99 -49.18
CA HIS A 74 1.95 -4.56 -48.95
C HIS A 74 0.62 -3.80 -49.05
N GLU A 75 -0.23 -4.13 -50.03
CA GLU A 75 -1.57 -3.54 -50.15
C GLU A 75 -2.45 -3.89 -48.94
N GLN A 76 -2.40 -5.13 -48.46
CA GLN A 76 -3.12 -5.56 -47.26
C GLN A 76 -2.64 -4.81 -46.02
N ASP A 77 -1.33 -4.69 -45.83
CA ASP A 77 -0.71 -3.92 -44.74
C ASP A 77 -1.18 -2.46 -44.73
N LEU A 78 -1.26 -1.83 -45.90
CA LEU A 78 -1.74 -0.45 -46.02
C LEU A 78 -3.22 -0.33 -45.62
N VAL A 79 -4.05 -1.28 -46.06
CA VAL A 79 -5.49 -1.31 -45.72
C VAL A 79 -5.69 -1.56 -44.22
N GLU A 80 -4.90 -2.45 -43.61
CA GLU A 80 -4.97 -2.73 -42.18
C GLU A 80 -4.47 -1.55 -41.34
N LYS A 81 -3.37 -0.90 -41.75
CA LYS A 81 -2.90 0.34 -41.11
C LYS A 81 -3.96 1.44 -41.17
N ALA A 82 -4.60 1.65 -42.32
CA ALA A 82 -5.67 2.63 -42.46
C ALA A 82 -6.87 2.33 -41.53
N LYS A 83 -7.24 1.05 -41.37
CA LYS A 83 -8.29 0.61 -40.43
C LYS A 83 -7.90 0.86 -38.97
N LEU A 84 -6.66 0.55 -38.59
CA LEU A 84 -6.14 0.77 -37.24
C LEU A 84 -6.04 2.26 -36.89
N GLU A 85 -5.65 3.11 -37.84
CA GLU A 85 -5.65 4.56 -37.68
C GLU A 85 -7.06 5.11 -37.48
N GLY A 86 -8.06 4.59 -38.22
CA GLY A 86 -9.48 4.92 -38.00
C GLY A 86 -9.99 4.55 -36.61
N ALA A 87 -9.62 3.36 -36.11
CA ALA A 87 -9.98 2.91 -34.76
C ALA A 87 -9.26 3.71 -33.65
N ARG A 88 -8.04 4.20 -33.90
CA ARG A 88 -7.26 5.02 -32.96
C ARG A 88 -7.73 6.48 -32.89
N ALA A 89 -8.46 6.95 -33.91
CA ALA A 89 -9.03 8.29 -33.94
C ALA A 89 -10.16 8.49 -32.90
N GLU A 90 -10.79 7.41 -32.43
CA GLU A 90 -11.72 7.48 -31.32
C GLU A 90 -10.94 7.77 -30.02
N LYS A 91 -10.95 9.05 -29.61
CA LYS A 91 -10.30 9.46 -28.37
C LYS A 91 -10.79 8.61 -27.20
N PRO A 92 -9.89 7.94 -26.45
CA PRO A 92 -10.26 7.13 -25.30
C PRO A 92 -11.00 7.95 -24.26
N VAL A 93 -11.94 7.31 -23.57
CA VAL A 93 -12.82 7.92 -22.55
C VAL A 93 -12.02 8.71 -21.51
N VAL A 94 -10.83 8.25 -21.14
CA VAL A 94 -9.95 8.89 -20.15
C VAL A 94 -9.48 10.29 -20.60
N LEU A 95 -9.13 10.47 -21.89
CA LEU A 95 -8.71 11.77 -22.40
C LEU A 95 -9.88 12.77 -22.45
N ARG A 96 -11.11 12.27 -22.68
CA ARG A 96 -12.32 13.09 -22.62
C ARG A 96 -12.59 13.55 -21.18
N GLN A 97 -12.49 12.65 -20.21
CA GLN A 97 -12.64 12.97 -18.79
C GLN A 97 -11.58 13.98 -18.31
N GLN A 98 -10.32 13.84 -18.74
CA GLN A 98 -9.27 14.80 -18.40
C GLN A 98 -9.55 16.19 -18.95
N ALA A 99 -10.04 16.30 -20.20
CA ALA A 99 -10.43 17.57 -20.79
C ALA A 99 -11.58 18.24 -20.02
N GLU A 100 -12.60 17.47 -19.63
CA GLU A 100 -13.71 17.98 -18.80
C GLU A 100 -13.26 18.44 -17.41
N ILE A 101 -12.32 17.73 -16.79
CA ILE A 101 -11.76 18.10 -15.47
C ILE A 101 -10.93 19.37 -15.60
N ALA A 102 -10.12 19.49 -16.64
CA ALA A 102 -9.33 20.70 -16.92
C ALA A 102 -10.24 21.92 -17.12
N GLU A 103 -11.30 21.79 -17.92
CA GLU A 103 -12.27 22.86 -18.13
C GLU A 103 -12.99 23.27 -16.84
N LYS A 104 -13.35 22.30 -15.97
CA LYS A 104 -13.95 22.59 -14.66
C LYS A 104 -12.99 23.28 -13.68
N LEU A 105 -11.70 22.97 -13.77
CA LEU A 105 -10.66 23.60 -12.96
C LEU A 105 -10.39 25.03 -13.42
N ASP A 106 -10.41 25.28 -14.72
CA ASP A 106 -10.19 26.62 -15.30
C ASP A 106 -11.42 27.52 -15.14
N ALA A 107 -12.64 26.96 -15.24
CA ALA A 107 -13.90 27.69 -15.09
C ALA A 107 -14.23 28.04 -13.63
N ALA A 108 -13.66 27.32 -12.66
CA ALA A 108 -13.78 27.68 -11.26
C ALA A 108 -12.61 28.60 -10.89
N PRO A 109 -12.81 29.93 -10.76
CA PRO A 109 -11.78 30.76 -10.14
C PRO A 109 -11.59 30.19 -8.73
N VAL A 110 -10.43 29.56 -8.51
CA VAL A 110 -9.97 29.14 -7.19
C VAL A 110 -9.72 30.45 -6.45
N ALA A 111 -10.80 31.03 -5.92
CA ALA A 111 -10.74 32.22 -5.10
C ALA A 111 -9.73 31.90 -4.01
N ALA A 112 -8.55 32.51 -4.11
CA ALA A 112 -7.44 32.30 -3.21
C ALA A 112 -7.97 32.50 -1.80
N ARG A 113 -8.26 31.39 -1.12
CA ARG A 113 -8.85 31.43 0.22
C ARG A 113 -7.81 32.13 1.07
N LYS A 114 -8.10 33.38 1.48
CA LYS A 114 -7.28 34.11 2.46
C LYS A 114 -6.90 33.12 3.55
N PRO A 115 -5.60 33.00 3.92
CA PRO A 115 -5.18 32.05 4.93
C PRO A 115 -5.97 32.37 6.20
N ARG A 116 -6.90 31.49 6.56
CA ARG A 116 -7.63 31.63 7.82
C ARG A 116 -6.59 31.56 8.92
N ALA A 117 -6.51 32.61 9.73
CA ALA A 117 -5.67 32.62 10.92
C ALA A 117 -5.96 31.34 11.72
N ARG A 118 -4.94 30.48 11.82
CA ARG A 118 -5.05 29.20 12.52
C ARG A 118 -5.16 29.52 14.01
N ARG A 119 -6.39 29.59 14.53
CA ARG A 119 -6.60 29.62 15.99
C ARG A 119 -6.01 28.33 16.58
N SER A 120 -5.21 28.46 17.62
CA SER A 120 -4.53 27.31 18.22
C SER A 120 -5.59 26.34 18.78
N ALA A 121 -5.29 25.04 18.83
CA ALA A 121 -6.20 24.09 19.47
C ALA A 121 -6.34 24.36 20.98
N LEU A 122 -5.33 25.00 21.57
CA LEU A 122 -5.28 25.40 22.98
C LEU A 122 -6.29 26.51 23.29
N ASP A 123 -6.47 27.50 22.40
CA ASP A 123 -7.50 28.55 22.55
C ASP A 123 -8.93 28.01 22.57
N ARG A 124 -9.11 26.75 22.12
CA ARG A 124 -10.39 26.04 22.11
C ARG A 124 -10.60 25.13 23.32
N GLY A 125 -9.74 25.24 24.35
CA GLY A 125 -9.80 24.41 25.56
C GLY A 125 -9.50 22.93 25.32
N LYS A 126 -8.89 22.59 24.17
CA LYS A 126 -8.55 21.22 23.83
C LYS A 126 -7.09 20.95 24.21
N ARG A 127 -6.84 19.75 24.73
CA ARG A 127 -5.48 19.24 24.95
C ARG A 127 -4.72 19.24 23.63
N ALA A 128 -3.52 19.83 23.63
CA ALA A 128 -2.60 19.71 22.50
C ALA A 128 -2.15 18.24 22.37
N ALA A 129 -2.19 17.71 21.15
CA ALA A 129 -1.62 16.40 20.87
C ALA A 129 -0.12 16.57 20.57
N PHE A 130 0.71 15.78 21.21
CA PHE A 130 2.15 15.68 20.91
C PHE A 130 2.48 14.25 20.47
N THR A 131 3.37 14.11 19.51
CA THR A 131 3.91 12.82 19.09
C THR A 131 5.37 12.73 19.54
N LEU A 132 5.68 11.80 20.43
CA LEU A 132 7.03 11.57 20.94
C LEU A 132 7.70 10.42 20.18
N ARG A 133 8.95 10.61 19.75
CA ARG A 133 9.77 9.55 19.16
C ARG A 133 10.68 8.97 20.24
N LEU A 134 10.65 7.65 20.41
CA LEU A 134 11.44 6.93 21.42
C LEU A 134 12.24 5.84 20.73
N ASP A 135 13.48 5.63 21.19
CA ASP A 135 14.25 4.45 20.79
C ASP A 135 13.63 3.18 21.35
N ASN A 136 13.98 2.03 20.76
CA ASN A 136 13.42 0.73 21.12
C ASN A 136 13.58 0.42 22.62
N GLU A 137 14.76 0.64 23.18
CA GLU A 137 15.01 0.39 24.60
C GLU A 137 14.16 1.27 25.52
N ARG A 138 14.00 2.56 25.19
CA ARG A 138 13.17 3.49 25.98
C ARG A 138 11.70 3.11 25.91
N HIS A 139 11.23 2.72 24.73
CA HIS A 139 9.87 2.23 24.54
C HIS A 139 9.60 0.92 25.32
N LEU A 140 10.56 -0.02 25.33
CA LEU A 140 10.46 -1.25 26.13
C LEU A 140 10.37 -0.94 27.62
N LYS A 141 11.24 -0.07 28.14
CA LYS A 141 11.21 0.38 29.55
C LYS A 141 9.88 1.05 29.90
N LEU A 142 9.37 1.93 29.04
CA LEU A 142 8.06 2.57 29.23
C LEU A 142 6.94 1.54 29.30
N ARG A 143 6.94 0.53 28.41
CA ARG A 143 5.94 -0.54 28.40
C ARG A 143 5.98 -1.35 29.70
N LEU A 144 7.16 -1.75 30.15
CA LEU A 144 7.33 -2.48 31.41
C LEU A 144 6.84 -1.64 32.60
N ALA A 145 7.19 -0.34 32.65
CA ALA A 145 6.70 0.56 33.68
C ALA A 145 5.16 0.66 33.70
N CYS A 146 4.51 0.74 32.53
CA CYS A 146 3.04 0.71 32.42
C CYS A 146 2.46 -0.56 33.04
N THR A 147 3.05 -1.72 32.74
CA THR A 147 2.58 -3.00 33.29
C THR A 147 2.79 -3.12 34.81
N MET A 148 3.92 -2.64 35.33
CA MET A 148 4.24 -2.72 36.76
C MET A 148 3.37 -1.79 37.60
N ARG A 149 3.07 -0.59 37.09
CA ARG A 149 2.27 0.42 37.80
C ARG A 149 0.78 0.34 37.49
N ASN A 150 0.37 -0.51 36.54
CA ASN A 150 -1.01 -0.61 36.04
C ASN A 150 -1.59 0.75 35.59
N LEU A 151 -0.77 1.55 34.91
CA LEU A 151 -1.12 2.88 34.42
C LEU A 151 -0.89 2.96 32.91
N SER A 152 -1.61 3.88 32.26
CA SER A 152 -1.38 4.16 30.84
C SER A 152 -0.05 4.89 30.61
N ALA A 153 0.55 4.69 29.45
CA ALA A 153 1.77 5.40 29.05
C ALA A 153 1.59 6.93 29.09
N GLN A 154 0.39 7.43 28.74
CA GLN A 154 0.09 8.85 28.82
C GLN A 154 0.16 9.37 30.26
N GLN A 155 -0.43 8.67 31.23
CA GLN A 155 -0.41 9.08 32.63
C GLN A 155 1.00 9.11 33.19
N LEU A 156 1.79 8.06 32.97
CA LEU A 156 3.17 7.99 33.44
C LEU A 156 4.05 9.10 32.86
N VAL A 157 3.90 9.39 31.56
CA VAL A 157 4.65 10.47 30.92
C VAL A 157 4.19 11.85 31.39
N THR A 158 2.89 12.02 31.66
CA THR A 158 2.35 13.28 32.19
C THR A 158 2.85 13.52 33.61
N GLU A 159 2.77 12.52 34.49
CA GLU A 159 3.26 12.61 35.87
C GLU A 159 4.76 12.92 35.93
N ALA A 160 5.57 12.22 35.14
CA ALA A 160 7.01 12.48 35.06
C ALA A 160 7.32 13.89 34.50
N LEU A 161 6.49 14.40 33.58
CA LEU A 161 6.63 15.76 33.07
C LEU A 161 6.25 16.79 34.12
N ASP A 162 5.16 16.57 34.86
CA ASP A 162 4.70 17.47 35.92
C ASP A 162 5.73 17.54 37.06
N GLU A 163 6.34 16.41 37.45
CA GLU A 163 7.44 16.35 38.42
C GLU A 163 8.66 17.13 37.92
N LEU A 164 9.10 16.87 36.68
CA LEU A 164 10.25 17.56 36.07
C LEU A 164 10.03 19.07 35.96
N LEU A 165 8.83 19.51 35.58
CA LEU A 165 8.50 20.93 35.49
C LEU A 165 8.42 21.58 36.88
N GLY A 166 7.96 20.84 37.90
CA GLY A 166 7.93 21.29 39.28
C GLY A 166 9.31 21.59 39.87
N GLU A 167 10.37 20.93 39.38
CA GLU A 167 11.76 21.22 39.78
C GLU A 167 12.30 22.54 39.20
N MET A 168 11.63 23.13 38.20
CA MET A 168 12.09 24.32 37.48
C MET A 168 11.10 25.50 37.61
N PRO A 169 10.97 26.12 38.80
CA PRO A 169 10.02 27.22 39.05
C PRO A 169 10.33 28.49 38.23
N GLU A 170 11.56 28.63 37.73
CA GLU A 170 11.95 29.73 36.84
C GLU A 170 11.12 29.76 35.54
N LEU A 171 10.63 28.60 35.08
CA LEU A 171 9.82 28.49 33.87
C LEU A 171 8.47 29.22 33.99
N ASP A 172 7.88 29.25 35.19
CA ASP A 172 6.62 29.95 35.41
C ASP A 172 6.78 31.46 35.24
N SER A 173 7.91 32.00 35.68
CA SER A 173 8.23 33.42 35.53
C SER A 173 8.40 33.81 34.05
N LEU A 174 9.06 32.94 33.27
CA LEU A 174 9.25 33.12 31.84
C LEU A 174 7.93 32.98 31.08
N ALA A 175 7.12 31.99 31.43
CA ALA A 175 5.78 31.79 30.85
C ALA A 175 4.88 33.02 31.10
N ALA A 176 4.91 33.58 32.31
CA ALA A 176 4.18 34.81 32.63
C ALA A 176 4.68 36.03 31.84
N GLN A 177 5.97 36.12 31.52
CA GLN A 177 6.51 37.16 30.64
C GLN A 177 6.04 37.00 29.20
N MET A 178 6.03 35.77 28.67
CA MET A 178 5.57 35.51 27.29
C MET A 178 4.07 35.73 27.13
N ALA A 179 3.26 35.44 28.15
CA ALA A 179 1.81 35.68 28.11
C ALA A 179 1.43 37.18 28.13
N ARG A 180 2.32 38.05 28.61
CA ARG A 180 2.12 39.51 28.63
C ARG A 180 2.51 40.21 27.32
N LYS A 181 3.23 39.52 26.44
CA LYS A 181 3.72 40.06 25.17
C LYS A 181 2.83 39.61 24.01
#